data_AF-A0A194V2E1-F1
#
_entry.id   AF-A0A194V2E1-F1
#
_cell.length_a   1.000
_cell.length_b   1.000
_cell.length_c   1.000
_cell.angle_alpha   90.00
_cell.angle_beta   90.00
_cell.angle_gamma   90.00
#
_symmetry.space_group_name_H-M   'P 1'
#
loop_
_entity.id
_entity.type
_entity.pdbx_description
1 polymer ?
#
loop_
_entity_poly.entity_id
_entity_poly.type
_entity_poly.pdbx_seq_one_letter_code
_entity_poly.pdbx_strand_id
1 'polypeptide(L)'
;MSRYPKRKRKAVSYLEKAVNIDTDDEDDDDDNTGNPSKKAKTSMIVKKGLGLGRQKKKKAKAAPKDAPFPFMGLPAELRNKIYSLVVCNPNNKVYITHMRCSKGRKRAVHHVDGNWRRFWNSPRYYYNYLRTRVTKLAILRTCKQVHDEAIGIMYAQEFLFENLLSMQTFLVNMSPATIGRLKHIDFALERFSTQEIPFFPAVFSLL
;
A
#
# COMPACT_ATOMS: atom_id res chain seq x y z
N MET A 1 -14.47 11.75 35.90
CA MET A 1 -15.22 10.52 35.56
C MET A 1 -14.82 10.06 34.15
N SER A 2 -14.07 8.96 34.02
CA SER A 2 -13.76 8.34 32.72
C SER A 2 -14.50 6.99 32.64
N ARG A 3 -15.48 6.91 31.75
CA ARG A 3 -16.57 5.91 31.78
C ARG A 3 -16.53 4.91 30.62
N TYR A 4 -15.35 4.61 30.08
CA TYR A 4 -15.23 3.58 29.05
C TYR A 4 -14.02 2.65 29.28
N PRO A 5 -14.25 1.34 29.49
CA PRO A 5 -13.17 0.38 29.63
C PRO A 5 -12.44 0.19 28.28
N LYS A 6 -11.11 0.26 28.30
CA LYS A 6 -10.26 -0.03 27.14
C LYS A 6 -10.49 -1.47 26.68
N ARG A 7 -11.08 -1.64 25.49
CA ARG A 7 -11.35 -2.95 24.88
C ARG A 7 -10.02 -3.68 24.64
N LYS A 8 -9.78 -4.79 25.35
CA LYS A 8 -8.65 -5.70 25.08
C LYS A 8 -8.87 -6.34 23.70
N ARG A 9 -8.04 -6.01 22.71
CA ARG A 9 -8.01 -6.72 21.43
C ARG A 9 -7.11 -7.95 21.55
N LYS A 10 -7.53 -9.09 21.00
CA LYS A 10 -6.70 -10.29 20.88
C LYS A 10 -5.55 -10.01 19.90
N ALA A 11 -4.35 -10.47 20.22
CA ALA A 11 -3.21 -10.38 19.32
C ALA A 11 -3.47 -11.23 18.08
N VAL A 12 -3.34 -10.63 16.90
CA VAL A 12 -3.44 -11.33 15.60
C VAL A 12 -2.02 -11.67 15.20
N SER A 13 -1.66 -12.96 15.17
CA SER A 13 -0.38 -13.41 14.60
C SER A 13 -0.56 -13.69 13.11
N TYR A 14 0.22 -12.99 12.28
CA TYR A 14 0.30 -13.24 10.85
C TYR A 14 1.36 -14.31 10.59
N LEU A 15 0.99 -15.58 10.78
CA LEU A 15 1.76 -16.66 10.20
C LEU A 15 1.20 -16.86 8.79
N GLU A 16 1.99 -16.53 7.77
CA GLU A 16 1.64 -16.83 6.38
C GLU A 16 1.50 -18.34 6.25
N LYS A 17 0.26 -18.79 6.03
CA LYS A 17 -0.05 -20.18 5.74
C LYS A 17 0.42 -20.40 4.31
N ALA A 18 1.55 -21.08 4.14
CA ALA A 18 1.99 -21.56 2.84
C ALA A 18 0.82 -22.32 2.21
N VAL A 19 0.33 -21.79 1.09
CA VAL A 19 -0.72 -22.44 0.31
C VAL A 19 -0.02 -23.55 -0.47
N ASN A 20 -0.07 -24.77 0.06
CA ASN A 20 0.07 -25.95 -0.77
C ASN A 20 -1.20 -25.98 -1.64
N ILE A 21 -1.04 -25.65 -2.91
CA ILE A 21 -2.07 -25.91 -3.92
C ILE A 21 -1.88 -27.38 -4.29
N ASP A 22 -2.48 -28.25 -3.49
CA ASP A 22 -2.74 -29.62 -3.89
C ASP A 22 -4.02 -29.57 -4.73
N THR A 23 -3.82 -29.59 -6.05
CA THR A 23 -4.81 -30.13 -7.00
C THR A 23 -4.95 -31.60 -6.70
N ASP A 24 -6.12 -32.05 -6.24
CA ASP A 24 -6.61 -33.40 -6.50
C ASP A 24 -8.14 -33.45 -6.37
N ASP A 25 -8.70 -34.25 -7.28
CA ASP A 25 -10.09 -34.46 -7.67
C ASP A 25 -11.02 -34.89 -6.52
N GLU A 26 -12.28 -34.42 -6.58
CA GLU A 26 -13.40 -35.00 -5.84
C GLU A 26 -14.03 -36.09 -6.70
N ASP A 27 -14.05 -37.34 -6.18
CA ASP A 27 -15.20 -38.23 -6.27
C ASP A 27 -15.08 -39.39 -5.24
N ASP A 28 -16.22 -39.67 -4.62
CA ASP A 28 -16.67 -40.91 -3.95
C ASP A 28 -16.19 -41.35 -2.55
N ASP A 29 -17.21 -41.37 -1.67
CA ASP A 29 -17.69 -42.49 -0.84
C ASP A 29 -16.99 -42.98 0.44
N ASP A 30 -17.80 -42.89 1.50
CA ASP A 30 -18.16 -43.91 2.50
C ASP A 30 -17.44 -44.03 3.87
N ASP A 31 -18.34 -44.02 4.86
CA ASP A 31 -18.44 -44.68 6.16
C ASP A 31 -17.39 -44.64 7.29
N ASN A 32 -17.99 -44.52 8.48
CA ASN A 32 -17.75 -45.35 9.67
C ASN A 32 -16.92 -44.82 10.88
N THR A 33 -17.69 -44.59 11.95
CA THR A 33 -17.47 -44.94 13.38
C THR A 33 -16.30 -44.41 14.21
N GLY A 34 -16.63 -44.13 15.48
CA GLY A 34 -15.86 -44.69 16.60
C GLY A 34 -15.35 -43.67 17.63
N ASN A 35 -16.10 -43.55 18.73
CA ASN A 35 -15.89 -42.65 19.85
C ASN A 35 -14.83 -43.24 20.88
N PRO A 36 -14.81 -42.86 22.18
CA PRO A 36 -13.78 -42.07 22.87
C PRO A 36 -13.00 -42.81 23.99
N SER A 37 -11.92 -42.23 24.53
CA SER A 37 -11.54 -42.35 25.97
C SER A 37 -10.34 -41.44 26.29
N LYS A 38 -10.42 -40.43 27.17
CA LYS A 38 -10.38 -40.43 28.65
C LYS A 38 -9.21 -41.22 29.28
N LYS A 39 -8.37 -40.49 30.05
CA LYS A 39 -7.74 -40.78 31.37
C LYS A 39 -6.40 -40.00 31.41
N ALA A 40 -6.20 -38.93 32.19
CA ALA A 40 -6.22 -38.75 33.65
C ALA A 40 -5.33 -39.76 34.40
N LYS A 41 -4.24 -39.28 35.00
CA LYS A 41 -4.05 -39.15 36.47
C LYS A 41 -2.54 -39.19 36.85
N THR A 42 -2.20 -38.36 37.86
CA THR A 42 -1.27 -38.62 39.01
C THR A 42 0.21 -38.92 38.72
N SER A 43 1.21 -38.63 39.56
CA SER A 43 1.37 -38.03 40.90
C SER A 43 2.89 -37.97 41.19
N MET A 44 3.25 -37.47 42.38
CA MET A 44 4.53 -37.59 43.11
C MET A 44 5.55 -36.46 42.82
N ILE A 45 5.81 -35.52 43.75
CA ILE A 45 6.34 -35.61 45.14
C ILE A 45 7.82 -36.03 45.18
N VAL A 46 8.63 -35.04 45.57
CA VAL A 46 9.91 -35.10 46.32
C VAL A 46 11.20 -35.39 45.53
N LYS A 47 12.09 -34.38 45.50
CA LYS A 47 13.34 -34.38 46.29
C LYS A 47 13.94 -32.96 46.38
N LYS A 48 13.92 -32.41 47.59
CA LYS A 48 14.73 -31.25 48.01
C LYS A 48 16.19 -31.70 48.04
N GLY A 49 16.93 -31.41 46.97
CA GLY A 49 18.38 -31.49 46.94
C GLY A 49 18.96 -30.10 47.16
N LEU A 50 19.68 -29.93 48.27
CA LEU A 50 20.58 -28.81 48.52
C LEU A 50 21.74 -28.89 47.53
N GLY A 51 21.53 -28.35 46.33
CA GLY A 51 22.52 -28.24 45.28
C GLY A 51 23.25 -26.92 45.38
N LEU A 52 24.53 -27.00 45.74
CA LEU A 52 25.53 -25.93 45.66
C LEU A 52 25.37 -25.09 44.38
N GLY A 53 25.45 -23.77 44.55
CA GLY A 53 25.16 -22.74 43.56
C GLY A 53 25.87 -22.94 42.23
N ARG A 54 25.20 -23.64 41.31
CA ARG A 54 25.56 -23.67 39.89
C ARG A 54 25.15 -22.32 39.31
N GLN A 55 26.10 -21.40 39.21
CA GLN A 55 25.93 -20.14 38.49
C GLN A 55 25.44 -20.46 37.08
N LYS A 56 24.13 -20.27 36.86
CA LYS A 56 23.52 -20.38 35.54
C LYS A 56 24.18 -19.30 34.67
N LYS A 57 25.15 -19.70 33.85
CA LYS A 57 25.59 -18.90 32.71
C LYS A 57 24.32 -18.53 31.94
N LYS A 58 23.89 -17.27 32.05
CA LYS A 58 22.74 -16.75 31.33
C LYS A 58 23.06 -16.96 29.86
N LYS A 59 22.42 -17.97 29.24
CA LYS A 59 22.50 -18.17 27.79
C LYS A 59 22.12 -16.83 27.17
N ALA A 60 23.04 -16.23 26.42
CA ALA A 60 22.77 -15.00 25.70
C ALA A 60 21.48 -15.24 24.90
N LYS A 61 20.44 -14.45 25.19
CA LYS A 61 19.18 -14.54 24.45
C LYS A 61 19.56 -14.32 22.98
N ALA A 62 19.33 -15.33 22.15
CA ALA A 62 19.47 -15.18 20.71
C ALA A 62 18.69 -13.93 20.30
N ALA A 63 19.31 -13.07 19.49
CA ALA A 63 18.64 -11.89 18.97
C ALA A 63 17.28 -12.33 18.40
N PRO A 64 16.18 -11.63 18.74
CA PRO A 64 14.87 -11.97 18.22
C PRO A 64 14.97 -11.96 16.69
N LYS A 65 14.65 -13.09 16.06
CA LYS A 65 14.78 -13.28 14.61
C LYS A 65 13.87 -12.34 13.80
N ASP A 66 12.96 -11.63 14.48
CA ASP A 66 11.88 -10.85 13.87
C ASP A 66 11.86 -9.39 14.36
N ALA A 67 13.03 -8.77 14.58
CA ALA A 67 13.06 -7.33 14.81
C ALA A 67 12.60 -6.60 13.53
N PRO A 68 11.67 -5.63 13.61
CA PRO A 68 11.24 -4.88 12.45
C PRO A 68 12.43 -4.13 11.85
N PHE A 69 12.53 -4.17 10.53
CA PHE A 69 13.61 -3.52 9.80
C PHE A 69 13.65 -2.02 10.11
N PRO A 70 14.79 -1.46 10.56
CA PRO A 70 14.90 -0.06 10.93
C PRO A 70 15.02 0.83 9.69
N PHE A 71 13.91 1.06 9.00
CA PHE A 71 13.87 1.83 7.74
C PHE A 71 14.52 3.22 7.87
N MET A 72 14.31 3.91 9.00
CA MET A 72 14.87 5.24 9.25
C MET A 72 16.37 5.23 9.54
N GLY A 73 16.95 4.06 9.86
CA GLY A 73 18.40 3.91 10.04
C GLY A 73 19.17 3.80 8.71
N LEU A 74 18.47 3.72 7.59
CA LEU A 74 19.10 3.71 6.27
C LEU A 74 19.66 5.09 5.90
N PRO A 75 20.76 5.16 5.14
CA PRO A 75 21.18 6.39 4.48
C PRO A 75 20.08 6.98 3.58
N ALA A 76 20.06 8.31 3.45
CA ALA A 76 19.04 9.03 2.69
C ALA A 76 18.93 8.56 1.23
N GLU A 77 20.06 8.23 0.58
CA GLU A 77 20.08 7.73 -0.79
C GLU A 77 19.29 6.42 -0.97
N LEU A 78 19.43 5.50 -0.01
CA LEU A 78 18.70 4.23 -0.05
C LEU A 78 17.21 4.44 0.19
N ARG A 79 16.85 5.36 1.11
CA ARG A 79 15.45 5.74 1.32
C ARG A 79 14.85 6.33 0.05
N ASN A 80 15.56 7.24 -0.63
CA ASN A 80 15.11 7.83 -1.90
C ASN A 80 14.90 6.78 -3.00
N LYS A 81 15.81 5.81 -3.13
CA LYS A 81 15.62 4.68 -4.06
C LYS A 81 14.36 3.88 -3.74
N ILE A 82 14.11 3.61 -2.47
CA ILE A 82 12.89 2.91 -2.03
C ILE A 82 11.65 3.75 -2.34
N TYR A 83 11.68 5.06 -2.07
CA TYR A 83 10.56 5.94 -2.43
C TYR A 83 10.30 5.96 -3.93
N SER A 84 11.33 6.01 -4.78
CA SER A 84 11.15 5.92 -6.23
C SER A 84 10.44 4.64 -6.64
N LEU A 85 10.76 3.49 -6.03
CA LEU A 85 10.09 2.23 -6.34
C LEU A 85 8.64 2.14 -5.81
N VAL A 86 8.35 2.81 -4.70
CA VAL A 86 7.06 2.70 -4.00
C VAL A 86 6.04 3.74 -4.47
N VAL A 87 6.52 4.95 -4.74
CA VAL A 87 5.73 6.15 -5.02
C VAL A 87 5.65 6.43 -6.52
N CYS A 88 6.68 6.07 -7.30
CA CYS A 88 6.65 6.27 -8.74
C CYS A 88 5.95 5.14 -9.48
N ASN A 89 5.32 5.52 -10.58
CA ASN A 89 4.85 4.57 -11.57
C ASN A 89 6.06 4.00 -12.32
N PRO A 90 5.97 2.75 -12.81
CA PRO A 90 7.03 2.12 -13.62
C PRO A 90 7.45 2.96 -14.84
N ASN A 91 6.52 3.74 -15.40
CA ASN A 91 6.75 4.58 -16.58
C ASN A 91 6.94 6.07 -16.23
N ASN A 92 7.06 6.41 -14.93
CA ASN A 92 7.15 7.78 -14.41
C ASN A 92 6.03 8.76 -14.86
N LYS A 93 4.92 8.23 -15.39
CA LYS A 93 3.76 8.99 -15.86
C LYS A 93 2.55 8.74 -14.96
N VAL A 94 1.82 9.78 -14.60
CA VAL A 94 0.58 9.78 -13.82
C VAL A 94 -0.53 10.32 -14.71
N TYR A 95 -1.61 9.56 -14.91
CA TYR A 95 -2.71 10.03 -15.76
C TYR A 95 -3.89 10.47 -14.88
N ILE A 96 -4.42 11.66 -15.18
CA ILE A 96 -5.52 12.25 -14.44
C ILE A 96 -6.68 12.49 -15.41
N THR A 97 -7.84 11.95 -15.05
CA THR A 97 -9.05 11.98 -15.88
C THR A 97 -10.19 12.71 -15.18
N HIS A 98 -11.11 13.23 -15.98
CA HIS A 98 -12.27 13.96 -15.47
C HIS A 98 -13.41 13.01 -15.09
N MET A 99 -13.34 11.74 -15.53
CA MET A 99 -14.44 10.81 -15.38
C MET A 99 -14.83 10.59 -13.93
N ARG A 100 -16.12 10.79 -13.66
CA ARG A 100 -16.77 10.26 -12.46
C ARG A 100 -16.82 8.75 -12.61
N CYS A 101 -16.00 8.02 -11.86
CA CYS A 101 -16.28 6.60 -11.65
C CYS A 101 -17.71 6.50 -11.08
N SER A 102 -18.47 5.46 -11.43
CA SER A 102 -19.86 5.25 -10.98
C SER A 102 -20.07 5.35 -9.45
N LYS A 103 -18.99 5.30 -8.67
CA LYS A 103 -18.95 5.51 -7.21
C LYS A 103 -18.65 6.96 -6.76
N GLY A 104 -18.74 7.95 -7.67
CA GLY A 104 -18.73 9.38 -7.35
C GLY A 104 -17.40 9.97 -6.87
N ARG A 105 -16.29 9.22 -6.88
CA ARG A 105 -14.96 9.73 -6.48
C ARG A 105 -14.06 9.87 -7.70
N LYS A 106 -13.53 11.07 -7.92
CA LYS A 106 -12.41 11.31 -8.85
C LYS A 106 -11.22 10.47 -8.38
N ARG A 107 -10.61 9.68 -9.26
CA ARG A 107 -9.45 8.84 -8.94
C ARG A 107 -8.36 9.12 -9.95
N ALA A 108 -7.16 9.42 -9.48
CA ALA A 108 -5.96 9.36 -10.31
C ALA A 108 -5.82 7.92 -10.83
N VAL A 109 -5.56 7.78 -12.12
CA VAL A 109 -5.43 6.49 -12.78
C VAL A 109 -4.01 6.38 -13.28
N HIS A 110 -3.25 5.48 -12.69
CA HIS A 110 -1.93 5.17 -13.20
C HIS A 110 -2.13 4.34 -14.49
N HIS A 111 -1.28 4.50 -15.50
CA HIS A 111 -1.55 3.97 -16.85
C HIS A 111 -0.90 2.61 -17.14
N VAL A 112 -1.44 1.94 -18.17
CA VAL A 112 -0.90 0.79 -18.90
C VAL A 112 -0.66 1.17 -20.36
N ASP A 113 0.58 1.05 -20.79
CA ASP A 113 1.10 0.94 -22.17
C ASP A 113 0.13 1.18 -23.33
N GLY A 114 0.34 2.30 -24.04
CA GLY A 114 -0.09 2.58 -25.43
C GLY A 114 -1.59 2.61 -25.76
N ASN A 115 -2.48 2.04 -24.95
CA ASN A 115 -3.87 1.80 -25.34
C ASN A 115 -4.88 2.21 -24.28
N TRP A 116 -4.69 3.41 -23.72
CA TRP A 116 -5.60 4.03 -22.76
C TRP A 116 -7.07 3.94 -23.21
N ARG A 117 -7.37 4.11 -24.51
CA ARG A 117 -8.74 3.95 -25.04
C ARG A 117 -9.40 2.59 -24.69
N ARG A 118 -8.65 1.49 -24.75
CA ARG A 118 -9.16 0.15 -24.36
C ARG A 118 -9.30 -0.01 -22.86
N PHE A 119 -8.43 0.62 -22.09
CA PHE A 119 -8.46 0.63 -20.63
C PHE A 119 -9.78 1.21 -20.10
N TRP A 120 -10.27 2.30 -20.70
CA TRP A 120 -11.48 2.99 -20.25
C TRP A 120 -12.79 2.27 -20.62
N ASN A 121 -12.81 1.55 -21.73
CA ASN A 121 -13.97 0.76 -22.15
C ASN A 121 -14.11 -0.56 -21.38
N SER A 122 -13.11 -0.94 -20.57
CA SER A 122 -13.13 -2.18 -19.78
C SER A 122 -12.91 -1.90 -18.29
N PRO A 123 -13.99 -1.77 -17.51
CA PRO A 123 -13.91 -1.70 -16.05
C PRO A 123 -13.09 -2.85 -15.45
N ARG A 124 -13.13 -4.03 -16.08
CA ARG A 124 -12.37 -5.22 -15.68
C ARG A 124 -10.86 -4.99 -15.79
N TYR A 125 -10.42 -4.29 -16.83
CA TYR A 125 -9.02 -3.92 -17.02
C TYR A 125 -8.56 -2.90 -15.98
N TYR A 126 -9.40 -1.89 -15.68
CA TYR A 126 -9.14 -0.93 -14.60
C TYR A 126 -8.97 -1.61 -13.23
N TYR A 127 -9.86 -2.54 -12.86
CA TYR A 127 -9.75 -3.25 -11.59
C TYR A 127 -8.53 -4.18 -11.52
N ASN A 128 -8.19 -4.88 -12.62
CA ASN A 128 -6.97 -5.67 -12.69
C ASN A 128 -5.71 -4.81 -12.59
N TYR A 129 -5.72 -3.64 -13.20
CA TYR A 129 -4.63 -2.68 -13.09
C TYR A 129 -4.46 -2.17 -11.66
N LEU A 130 -5.55 -1.74 -11.02
CA LEU A 130 -5.52 -1.36 -9.61
C LEU A 130 -5.11 -2.51 -8.70
N ARG A 131 -5.33 -3.76 -9.08
CA ARG A 131 -4.88 -4.91 -8.29
C ARG A 131 -3.37 -5.16 -8.44
N THR A 132 -2.80 -4.84 -9.60
CA THR A 132 -1.41 -5.19 -9.96
C THR A 132 -0.42 -4.04 -9.76
N ARG A 133 -0.86 -2.78 -9.86
CA ARG A 133 0.03 -1.60 -9.92
C ARG A 133 -0.42 -0.47 -8.98
N VAL A 134 -0.67 -0.79 -7.71
CA VAL A 134 -0.98 0.23 -6.70
C VAL A 134 0.31 0.97 -6.33
N THR A 135 0.47 2.20 -6.81
CA THR A 135 1.34 3.17 -6.16
C THR A 135 0.91 3.27 -4.70
N LYS A 136 1.82 2.94 -3.77
CA LYS A 136 1.47 2.89 -2.34
C LYS A 136 1.60 4.29 -1.74
N LEU A 137 0.86 5.26 -2.27
CA LEU A 137 0.82 6.64 -1.78
C LEU A 137 0.39 6.75 -0.31
N ALA A 138 -0.22 5.69 0.24
CA ALA A 138 -0.48 5.56 1.66
C ALA A 138 0.79 5.72 2.52
N ILE A 139 1.99 5.42 1.98
CA ILE A 139 3.26 5.61 2.68
C ILE A 139 3.50 7.07 3.09
N LEU A 140 3.05 8.02 2.26
CA LEU A 140 3.18 9.47 2.50
C LEU A 140 2.37 9.92 3.72
N ARG A 141 1.42 9.11 4.19
CA ARG A 141 0.60 9.41 5.37
C ARG A 141 1.16 8.83 6.67
N THR A 142 2.24 8.05 6.60
CA THR A 142 2.74 7.31 7.77
C THR A 142 3.64 8.16 8.67
N CYS A 143 4.52 8.98 8.11
CA CYS A 143 5.51 9.78 8.84
C CYS A 143 5.80 11.10 8.12
N LYS A 144 5.98 12.19 8.87
CA LYS A 144 6.32 13.52 8.32
C LYS A 144 7.66 13.52 7.57
N GLN A 145 8.68 12.87 8.13
CA GLN A 145 9.98 12.77 7.46
C GLN A 145 9.88 12.02 6.13
N VAL A 146 9.15 10.89 6.12
CA VAL A 146 8.89 10.12 4.89
C VAL A 146 8.13 10.96 3.86
N HIS A 147 7.13 11.71 4.33
CA HIS A 147 6.38 12.62 3.49
C HIS A 147 7.29 13.67 2.84
N ASP A 148 8.13 14.36 3.62
CA ASP A 148 8.96 15.45 3.14
C ASP A 148 10.05 14.98 2.17
N GLU A 149 10.63 13.80 2.40
CA GLU A 149 11.61 13.19 1.50
C GLU A 149 10.95 12.70 0.19
N ALA A 150 9.79 12.04 0.28
CA ALA A 150 9.18 11.36 -0.86
C ALA A 150 8.27 12.26 -1.71
N ILE A 151 7.75 13.36 -1.17
CA ILE A 151 6.80 14.24 -1.89
C ILE A 151 7.42 14.88 -3.13
N GLY A 152 8.71 15.24 -3.06
CA GLY A 152 9.43 15.78 -4.22
C GLY A 152 9.59 14.75 -5.33
N ILE A 153 9.86 13.49 -4.96
CA ILE A 153 9.98 12.36 -5.90
C ILE A 153 8.61 12.07 -6.55
N MET A 154 7.52 12.17 -5.79
CA MET A 154 6.17 11.99 -6.31
C MET A 154 5.81 13.03 -7.38
N TYR A 155 6.05 14.31 -7.09
CA TYR A 155 5.66 15.41 -7.99
C TYR A 155 6.67 15.66 -9.13
N ALA A 156 7.84 15.02 -9.09
CA ALA A 156 8.78 14.98 -10.20
C ALA A 156 8.32 14.09 -11.37
N GLN A 157 7.25 13.30 -11.20
CA GLN A 157 6.64 12.52 -12.28
C GLN A 157 5.96 13.40 -13.32
N GLU A 158 5.73 12.84 -14.50
CA GLU A 158 4.99 13.48 -15.59
C GLU A 158 3.49 13.30 -15.37
N PHE A 159 2.75 14.40 -15.21
CA PHE A 159 1.31 14.40 -15.03
C PHE A 159 0.61 14.65 -16.36
N LEU A 160 -0.10 13.63 -16.84
CA LEU A 160 -0.83 13.64 -18.10
C LEU A 160 -2.32 13.81 -17.84
N PHE A 161 -2.88 14.92 -18.29
CA PHE A 161 -4.29 15.24 -18.10
C PHE A 161 -5.11 14.87 -19.34
N GLU A 162 -6.31 14.32 -19.12
CA GLU A 162 -7.25 14.01 -20.21
C GLU A 162 -7.76 15.27 -20.91
N ASN A 163 -8.09 16.29 -20.13
CA ASN A 163 -8.66 17.55 -20.60
C ASN A 163 -8.34 18.70 -19.63
N LEU A 164 -8.60 19.94 -20.06
CA LEU A 164 -8.35 21.13 -19.25
C LEU A 164 -9.11 21.10 -17.92
N LEU A 165 -10.34 20.58 -17.93
CA LEU A 165 -11.19 20.49 -16.75
C LEU A 165 -10.64 19.53 -15.67
N SER A 166 -9.98 18.44 -16.09
CA SER A 166 -9.26 17.53 -15.19
C SER A 166 -8.14 18.27 -14.48
N MET A 167 -7.34 19.01 -15.26
CA MET A 167 -6.22 19.79 -14.75
C MET A 167 -6.70 20.86 -13.78
N GLN A 168 -7.69 21.66 -14.18
CA GLN A 168 -8.26 22.70 -13.32
C GLN A 168 -8.81 22.11 -12.01
N THR A 169 -9.60 21.03 -12.06
CA THR A 169 -10.12 20.43 -10.82
C THR A 169 -8.97 19.91 -9.95
N PHE A 170 -7.95 19.32 -10.55
CA PHE A 170 -6.81 18.79 -9.82
C PHE A 170 -6.04 19.92 -9.11
N LEU A 171 -5.71 20.99 -9.82
CA LEU A 171 -4.98 22.15 -9.29
C LEU A 171 -5.77 22.90 -8.22
N VAL A 172 -7.09 23.08 -8.38
CA VAL A 172 -7.95 23.75 -7.38
C VAL A 172 -7.94 23.04 -6.02
N ASN A 173 -7.70 21.73 -5.99
CA ASN A 173 -7.62 20.97 -4.75
C ASN A 173 -6.21 20.92 -4.13
N MET A 174 -5.23 21.58 -4.74
CA MET A 174 -3.85 21.60 -4.27
C MET A 174 -3.50 22.90 -3.55
N SER A 175 -2.58 22.81 -2.59
CA SER A 175 -2.00 24.01 -1.99
C SER A 175 -0.98 24.65 -2.95
N PRO A 176 -0.77 25.98 -2.91
CA PRO A 176 0.21 26.67 -3.74
C PRO A 176 1.63 26.07 -3.62
N ALA A 177 2.03 25.70 -2.41
CA ALA A 177 3.32 25.05 -2.15
C ALA A 177 3.46 23.66 -2.82
N THR A 178 2.33 22.97 -3.04
CA THR A 178 2.29 21.69 -3.74
C THR A 178 2.33 21.89 -5.24
N ILE A 179 1.62 22.90 -5.74
CA ILE A 179 1.60 23.27 -7.17
C ILE A 179 3.02 23.60 -7.65
N GLY A 180 3.77 24.40 -6.89
CA GLY A 180 5.16 24.73 -7.21
C GLY A 180 6.15 23.54 -7.25
N ARG A 181 5.71 22.33 -6.88
CA ARG A 181 6.51 21.10 -7.01
C ARG A 181 6.23 20.33 -8.29
N LEU A 182 5.14 20.63 -8.99
CA LEU A 182 4.82 20.02 -10.28
C LEU A 182 5.80 20.53 -11.34
N LYS A 183 6.51 19.61 -12.00
CA LYS A 183 7.52 19.96 -13.01
C LYS A 183 7.10 19.67 -14.45
N HIS A 184 6.33 18.60 -14.63
CA HIS A 184 6.01 18.07 -15.95
C HIS A 184 4.50 17.86 -16.01
N ILE A 185 3.82 18.77 -16.72
CA ILE A 185 2.37 18.75 -16.92
C ILE A 185 2.13 18.75 -18.42
N ASP A 186 1.47 17.70 -18.90
CA ASP A 186 1.17 17.51 -20.31
C ASP A 186 -0.28 17.03 -20.47
N PHE A 187 -0.79 17.06 -21.70
CA PHE A 187 -2.11 16.54 -22.03
C PHE A 187 -1.99 15.22 -22.79
N ALA A 188 -2.75 14.20 -22.37
CA ALA A 188 -2.72 12.87 -22.98
C ALA A 188 -3.35 12.83 -24.39
N LEU A 189 -4.15 13.84 -24.73
CA LEU A 189 -4.87 13.96 -25.98
C LEU A 189 -4.46 15.25 -26.69
N GLU A 190 -3.90 15.14 -27.88
CA GLU A 190 -3.59 16.28 -28.76
C GLU A 190 -4.84 16.95 -29.34
N ARG A 191 -6.04 16.41 -29.08
CA ARG A 191 -7.30 17.02 -29.51
C ARG A 191 -7.87 17.87 -28.40
N PHE A 192 -7.32 19.08 -28.25
CA PHE A 192 -8.06 20.14 -27.59
C PHE A 192 -9.29 20.45 -28.42
N SER A 193 -10.46 20.45 -27.79
CA SER A 193 -11.63 21.05 -28.42
C SER A 193 -11.31 22.53 -28.64
N THR A 194 -11.63 23.08 -29.81
CA THR A 194 -11.47 24.51 -30.10
C THR A 194 -12.21 25.40 -29.09
N GLN A 195 -13.18 24.86 -28.35
CA GLN A 195 -13.90 25.53 -27.27
C GLN A 195 -13.08 25.71 -25.99
N GLU A 196 -12.00 24.96 -25.77
CA GLU A 196 -11.21 25.00 -24.53
C GLU A 196 -10.07 26.03 -24.57
N ILE A 197 -9.62 26.41 -25.77
CA ILE A 197 -8.50 27.34 -26.03
C ILE A 197 -8.61 28.68 -25.26
N PRO A 198 -9.77 29.38 -25.20
CA PRO A 198 -9.84 30.68 -24.53
C PRO A 198 -9.63 30.61 -23.01
N PHE A 199 -9.72 29.43 -22.40
CA PHE A 199 -9.55 29.26 -20.95
C PHE A 199 -8.10 28.99 -20.54
N PHE A 200 -7.19 28.72 -21.49
CA PHE A 200 -5.79 28.43 -21.21
C PHE A 200 -5.13 29.52 -20.34
N PRO A 201 -5.21 30.82 -20.68
CA PRO A 201 -4.55 31.86 -19.88
C PRO A 201 -4.97 31.87 -18.41
N ALA A 202 -6.24 31.62 -18.12
CA ALA A 202 -6.78 31.60 -16.76
C ALA A 202 -6.38 30.35 -15.96
N VAL A 203 -6.05 29.25 -16.63
CA VAL A 203 -5.60 28.02 -15.96
C VAL A 203 -4.08 28.04 -15.77
N PHE A 204 -3.33 28.57 -16.74
CA PHE A 204 -1.88 28.73 -16.60
C PHE A 204 -1.49 29.80 -15.59
N SER A 205 -2.36 30.76 -15.27
CA SER A 205 -2.12 31.71 -14.17
C SER A 205 -2.19 31.08 -12.77
N LEU A 206 -2.65 29.83 -12.65
CA LEU A 206 -2.66 29.06 -11.40
C LEU A 206 -1.38 28.26 -11.16
N LEU A 207 -0.49 28.18 -12.17
CA LEU A 207 0.82 27.52 -12.11
C LEU A 207 1.91 28.55 -11.80
#